data_AF-A0A2T0WQJ1-F1
#
_entry.id   AF-A0A2T0WQJ1-F1
#
_cell.length_a   1.000
_cell.length_b   1.000
_cell.length_c   1.000
_cell.angle_alpha   90.00
_cell.angle_beta   90.00
_cell.angle_gamma   90.00
#
_symmetry.space_group_name_H-M   'P 1'
#
loop_
_entity.id
_entity.type
_entity.pdbx_description
1 polymer ?
#
loop_
_entity_poly.entity_id
_entity_poly.type
_entity_poly.pdbx_seq_one_letter_code
_entity_poly.pdbx_strand_id
1 'polypeptide(L)'
;MRHLAFAFCLILMVSCNKSKQESVFFTADLKNYIVDTLYLEKDTLTKSLPQEFSFLDQNGKSFLIGVVGRRMYQYSYPSGELENTVDFEKEGPDGIGGFVSGNLITEDGIFFISDQKQIVLSDFEGKVMERFPLPEVPEERLAVNFSVVNGNKMSYDKEKKQLVLADVPFVLKEPNMQYENWVWMYDLENKLAEPLPFKYPEIYGQHFDDQELGIFSHTYAINDQIHILSFPVSDSLLVIENNGNRWVKSKSSDKMVFQKGTTEQRGEYLVFLPSMETSRYKWVLHDPYRDLWLRYTNIETQEGGEGKYVNKSSFIIHNKDLEMLGEVFFDNQKIAPFGFFTTEGFYLKLLGPSSDDYEEYVRVRLDLWGF
;
A
#
# COMPACT_ATOMS: atom_id res chain seq x y z
N MET A 1 71.30 -23.75 -7.04
CA MET A 1 70.47 -22.76 -6.33
C MET A 1 70.02 -21.70 -7.32
N ARG A 2 68.73 -21.35 -7.29
CA ARG A 2 67.93 -20.63 -8.31
C ARG A 2 67.28 -21.55 -9.35
N HIS A 3 66.02 -21.25 -9.64
CA HIS A 3 65.06 -21.93 -10.53
C HIS A 3 64.26 -23.09 -9.92
N LEU A 4 63.56 -22.85 -8.81
CA LEU A 4 62.41 -23.68 -8.42
C LEU A 4 61.47 -22.92 -7.46
N ALA A 5 60.92 -21.78 -7.89
CA ALA A 5 59.97 -21.02 -7.05
C ALA A 5 59.04 -20.10 -7.86
N PHE A 6 58.65 -20.47 -9.09
CA PHE A 6 57.82 -19.59 -9.92
C PHE A 6 56.74 -20.31 -10.74
N ALA A 7 56.21 -21.42 -10.20
CA ALA A 7 55.17 -22.21 -10.88
C ALA A 7 54.07 -22.71 -9.93
N PHE A 8 53.87 -22.07 -8.77
CA PHE A 8 52.86 -22.48 -7.78
C PHE A 8 51.99 -21.33 -7.22
N CYS A 9 51.86 -20.23 -7.97
CA CYS A 9 50.99 -19.10 -7.61
C CYS A 9 49.99 -18.72 -8.72
N LEU A 10 49.72 -19.61 -9.69
CA LEU A 10 48.86 -19.32 -10.85
C LEU A 10 47.62 -20.23 -10.96
N ILE A 11 47.18 -20.88 -9.88
CA ILE A 11 46.01 -21.80 -9.88
C ILE A 11 45.03 -21.46 -8.72
N LEU A 12 44.95 -20.20 -8.28
CA LEU A 12 43.96 -19.77 -7.26
C LEU A 12 43.14 -18.54 -7.67
N MET A 13 43.05 -18.23 -8.97
CA MET A 13 42.16 -17.17 -9.47
C MET A 13 41.06 -17.71 -10.40
N VAL A 14 40.58 -18.93 -10.17
CA VAL A 14 39.21 -19.29 -10.56
C VAL A 14 38.30 -18.80 -9.44
N SER A 15 38.19 -17.48 -9.36
CA SER A 15 37.06 -16.85 -8.68
C SER A 15 35.82 -17.34 -9.43
N CYS A 16 34.99 -18.14 -8.76
CA CYS A 16 33.62 -18.39 -9.18
C CYS A 16 32.92 -17.04 -9.28
N ASN A 17 33.00 -16.44 -10.46
CA ASN A 17 32.07 -15.41 -10.87
C ASN A 17 30.73 -16.14 -10.93
N LYS A 18 29.97 -16.13 -9.83
CA LYS A 18 28.52 -16.33 -9.93
C LYS A 18 28.07 -15.22 -10.86
N SER A 19 27.92 -15.54 -12.14
CA SER A 19 27.27 -14.65 -13.09
C SER A 19 25.95 -14.29 -12.42
N LYS A 20 25.77 -13.02 -12.08
CA LYS A 20 24.48 -12.49 -11.66
C LYS A 20 23.56 -12.86 -12.82
N GLN A 21 22.77 -13.91 -12.65
CA GLN A 21 21.85 -14.37 -13.67
C GLN A 21 20.85 -13.24 -13.76
N GLU A 22 20.98 -12.40 -14.79
CA GLU A 22 20.05 -11.29 -15.00
C GLU A 22 18.66 -11.91 -15.06
N SER A 23 17.82 -11.53 -14.11
CA SER A 23 16.42 -11.94 -14.09
C SER A 23 15.78 -11.41 -15.38
N VAL A 24 15.37 -12.31 -16.26
CA VAL A 24 14.68 -11.92 -17.49
C VAL A 24 13.30 -11.41 -17.10
N PHE A 25 12.98 -10.18 -17.50
CA PHE A 25 11.64 -9.60 -17.29
C PHE A 25 10.56 -10.52 -17.88
N PHE A 26 9.57 -10.90 -17.07
CA PHE A 26 8.46 -11.75 -17.50
C PHE A 26 7.12 -11.02 -17.41
N THR A 27 6.14 -11.56 -18.15
CA THR A 27 4.73 -11.18 -18.06
C THR A 27 3.88 -12.41 -17.87
N ALA A 28 2.84 -12.33 -17.04
CA ALA A 28 1.96 -13.47 -16.75
C ALA A 28 0.57 -13.03 -16.27
N ASP A 29 -0.38 -13.96 -16.22
CA ASP A 29 -1.71 -13.77 -15.59
C ASP A 29 -1.63 -14.19 -14.11
N LEU A 30 -2.18 -13.36 -13.22
CA LEU A 30 -2.20 -13.60 -11.77
C LEU A 30 -2.83 -14.94 -11.42
N LYS A 31 -3.84 -15.38 -12.18
CA LYS A 31 -4.54 -16.65 -11.96
C LYS A 31 -3.62 -17.86 -12.07
N ASN A 32 -2.54 -17.76 -12.84
CA ASN A 32 -1.57 -18.85 -12.97
C ASN A 32 -0.79 -19.11 -11.68
N TYR A 33 -0.85 -18.18 -10.71
CA TYR A 33 -0.13 -18.25 -9.44
C TYR A 33 -1.05 -18.37 -8.23
N ILE A 34 -2.36 -18.47 -8.45
CA ILE A 34 -3.32 -18.78 -7.38
C ILE A 34 -3.19 -20.26 -7.05
N VAL A 35 -2.85 -20.55 -5.79
CA VAL A 35 -2.61 -21.93 -5.33
C VAL A 35 -3.62 -22.42 -4.31
N ASP A 36 -4.38 -21.51 -3.69
CA ASP A 36 -5.30 -21.82 -2.61
C ASP A 36 -6.32 -20.69 -2.41
N THR A 37 -7.34 -20.92 -1.59
CA THR A 37 -8.33 -19.91 -1.16
C THR A 37 -8.55 -20.01 0.34
N LEU A 38 -8.37 -18.88 1.03
CA LEU A 38 -8.77 -18.72 2.43
C LEU A 38 -10.22 -18.21 2.47
N TYR A 39 -11.02 -18.85 3.30
CA TYR A 39 -12.41 -18.47 3.55
C TYR A 39 -12.48 -17.82 4.93
N LEU A 40 -12.98 -16.60 4.99
CA LEU A 40 -13.20 -15.90 6.26
C LEU A 40 -14.69 -15.77 6.51
N GLU A 41 -15.14 -16.28 7.65
CA GLU A 41 -16.56 -16.27 8.04
C GLU A 41 -17.06 -14.84 8.33
N LYS A 42 -18.32 -14.58 8.02
CA LYS A 42 -19.01 -13.34 8.39
C LYS A 42 -20.00 -13.61 9.51
N ASP A 43 -20.11 -12.67 10.43
CA ASP A 43 -21.24 -12.63 11.35
C ASP A 43 -22.48 -12.01 10.68
N THR A 44 -23.62 -12.07 11.36
CA THR A 44 -24.89 -11.53 10.85
C THR A 44 -24.92 -10.01 10.72
N LEU A 45 -23.94 -9.29 11.30
CA LEU A 45 -23.83 -7.83 11.26
C LEU A 45 -22.87 -7.37 10.14
N THR A 46 -22.20 -8.31 9.48
CA THR A 46 -21.11 -8.02 8.55
C THR A 46 -21.55 -8.19 7.12
N LYS A 47 -21.69 -7.06 6.41
CA LYS A 47 -21.99 -7.08 4.97
C LYS A 47 -20.79 -7.54 4.15
N SER A 48 -19.61 -7.01 4.47
CA SER A 48 -18.36 -7.24 3.73
C SER A 48 -17.18 -7.14 4.68
N LEU A 49 -16.19 -8.02 4.51
CA LEU A 49 -14.91 -7.96 5.23
C LEU A 49 -13.93 -7.00 4.52
N PRO A 50 -12.87 -6.54 5.20
CA PRO A 50 -11.90 -5.62 4.61
C PRO A 50 -11.05 -6.32 3.56
N GLN A 51 -10.49 -5.57 2.61
CA GLN A 51 -9.56 -6.13 1.62
C GLN A 51 -8.18 -6.44 2.23
N GLU A 52 -7.83 -5.76 3.31
CA GLU A 52 -6.54 -5.86 3.98
C GLU A 52 -6.72 -6.30 5.43
N PHE A 53 -5.82 -7.17 5.87
CA PHE A 53 -5.69 -7.63 7.25
C PHE A 53 -4.23 -7.45 7.68
N SER A 54 -4.02 -7.17 8.97
CA SER A 54 -2.73 -7.36 9.60
C SER A 54 -2.61 -8.82 10.03
N PHE A 55 -1.53 -9.47 9.61
CA PHE A 55 -1.16 -10.80 10.07
C PHE A 55 -0.26 -10.67 11.30
N LEU A 56 -0.65 -11.31 12.41
CA LEU A 56 0.12 -11.35 13.64
C LEU A 56 0.38 -12.80 14.04
N ASP A 57 1.60 -13.11 14.46
CA ASP A 57 1.98 -14.42 15.00
C ASP A 57 2.47 -14.26 16.44
N GLN A 58 1.70 -14.78 17.39
CA GLN A 58 1.95 -14.59 18.82
C GLN A 58 1.74 -15.91 19.57
N ASN A 59 2.74 -16.32 20.35
CA ASN A 59 2.68 -17.49 21.23
C ASN A 59 2.28 -18.80 20.51
N GLY A 60 2.69 -18.96 19.25
CA GLY A 60 2.37 -20.14 18.44
C GLY A 60 0.94 -20.17 17.89
N LYS A 61 0.23 -19.03 17.95
CA LYS A 61 -1.05 -18.80 17.27
C LYS A 61 -0.90 -17.64 16.30
N SER A 62 -1.45 -17.81 15.12
CA SER A 62 -1.46 -16.76 14.11
C SER A 62 -2.87 -16.25 13.88
N PHE A 63 -3.00 -14.95 13.70
CA PHE A 63 -4.29 -14.26 13.57
C PHE A 63 -4.27 -13.32 12.37
N LEU A 64 -5.45 -13.11 11.79
CA LEU A 64 -5.72 -12.01 10.86
C LEU A 64 -6.64 -11.00 11.54
N ILE A 65 -6.21 -9.75 11.61
CA ILE A 65 -6.98 -8.66 12.22
C ILE A 65 -7.30 -7.62 11.15
N GLY A 66 -8.57 -7.25 11.03
CA GLY A 66 -9.04 -6.24 10.08
C GLY A 66 -10.08 -5.33 10.72
N VAL A 67 -10.17 -4.09 10.25
CA VAL A 67 -11.17 -3.12 10.73
C VAL A 67 -12.05 -2.67 9.56
N VAL A 68 -13.37 -2.71 9.76
CA VAL A 68 -14.36 -2.13 8.83
C VAL A 68 -15.22 -1.15 9.60
N GLY A 69 -15.21 0.11 9.17
CA GLY A 69 -15.88 1.19 9.90
C GLY A 69 -15.26 1.35 11.29
N ARG A 70 -16.03 1.02 12.34
CA ARG A 70 -15.61 1.06 13.75
C ARG A 70 -15.71 -0.32 14.40
N ARG A 71 -15.58 -1.40 13.62
CA ARG A 71 -15.61 -2.77 14.11
C ARG A 71 -14.34 -3.49 13.67
N MET A 72 -13.62 -4.05 14.63
CA MET A 72 -12.51 -4.96 14.39
C MET A 72 -13.03 -6.40 14.32
N TYR A 73 -12.39 -7.18 13.46
CA TYR A 73 -12.55 -8.62 13.32
C TYR A 73 -11.20 -9.28 13.55
N GLN A 74 -11.19 -10.33 14.36
CA GLN A 74 -10.03 -11.19 14.56
C GLN A 74 -10.39 -12.61 14.13
N TYR A 75 -9.61 -13.14 13.20
CA TYR A 75 -9.75 -14.49 12.68
C TYR A 75 -8.56 -15.34 13.08
N SER A 76 -8.82 -16.61 13.37
CA SER A 76 -7.80 -17.63 13.47
C SER A 76 -7.19 -17.91 12.08
N TYR A 77 -5.86 -18.04 12.02
CA TYR A 77 -5.16 -18.39 10.79
C TYR A 77 -4.44 -19.75 10.92
N PRO A 78 -4.52 -20.65 9.93
CA PRO A 78 -5.17 -20.50 8.61
C PRO A 78 -6.64 -20.99 8.56
N SER A 79 -7.27 -21.32 9.69
CA SER A 79 -8.63 -21.89 9.71
C SER A 79 -9.72 -20.94 9.19
N GLY A 80 -9.56 -19.63 9.37
CA GLY A 80 -10.53 -18.64 8.94
C GLY A 80 -11.78 -18.51 9.82
N GLU A 81 -11.78 -19.15 10.99
CA GLU A 81 -12.84 -19.04 12.00
C GLU A 81 -12.75 -17.67 12.68
N LEU A 82 -13.90 -17.00 12.80
CA LEU A 82 -14.03 -15.71 13.49
C LEU A 82 -13.92 -15.92 15.00
N GLU A 83 -12.83 -15.47 15.61
CA GLU A 83 -12.60 -15.65 17.04
C GLU A 83 -13.16 -14.51 17.89
N ASN A 84 -13.10 -13.27 17.39
CA ASN A 84 -13.51 -12.11 18.15
C ASN A 84 -13.93 -10.94 17.26
N THR A 85 -14.81 -10.09 17.81
CA THR A 85 -15.20 -8.81 17.24
C THR A 85 -15.27 -7.75 18.31
N VAL A 86 -14.79 -6.55 18.02
CA VAL A 86 -14.84 -5.41 18.96
C VAL A 86 -15.36 -4.17 18.24
N ASP A 87 -16.36 -3.52 18.82
CA ASP A 87 -16.88 -2.24 18.35
C ASP A 87 -16.18 -1.10 19.10
N PHE A 88 -15.69 -0.11 18.36
CA PHE A 88 -15.05 1.08 18.92
C PHE A 88 -16.07 2.21 19.09
N GLU A 89 -16.03 2.83 20.27
CA GLU A 89 -16.91 3.92 20.62
C GLU A 89 -16.58 5.19 19.81
N LYS A 90 -17.62 5.97 19.51
CA LYS A 90 -17.44 7.25 18.81
C LYS A 90 -17.03 8.37 19.77
N GLU A 91 -17.62 8.35 20.96
CA GLU A 91 -17.59 9.43 21.95
C GLU A 91 -17.24 8.87 23.33
N GLY A 92 -16.95 9.75 24.29
CA GLY A 92 -16.52 9.34 25.64
C GLY A 92 -15.00 9.17 25.78
N PRO A 93 -14.53 8.71 26.95
CA PRO A 93 -13.09 8.60 27.23
C PRO A 93 -12.37 7.68 26.24
N ASP A 94 -13.03 6.59 25.84
CA ASP A 94 -12.54 5.59 24.89
C ASP A 94 -13.01 5.83 23.44
N GLY A 95 -13.57 7.02 23.16
CA GLY A 95 -14.06 7.34 21.82
C GLY A 95 -12.94 7.55 20.79
N ILE A 96 -13.00 6.88 19.65
CA ILE A 96 -12.03 7.04 18.54
C ILE A 96 -12.40 8.16 17.55
N GLY A 97 -13.48 8.91 17.82
CA GLY A 97 -13.91 10.06 17.03
C GLY A 97 -15.05 9.77 16.06
N GLY A 98 -15.62 10.83 15.49
CA GLY A 98 -16.77 10.75 14.59
C GLY A 98 -16.41 10.30 13.18
N PHE A 99 -15.23 10.71 12.72
CA PHE A 99 -14.69 10.44 11.41
C PHE A 99 -13.32 9.77 11.53
N VAL A 100 -13.21 8.55 10.99
CA VAL A 100 -11.96 7.78 10.96
C VAL A 100 -11.50 7.71 9.51
N SER A 101 -10.31 8.23 9.23
CA SER A 101 -9.74 8.35 7.88
C SER A 101 -8.65 7.32 7.56
N GLY A 102 -8.38 6.45 8.54
CA GLY A 102 -7.46 5.34 8.41
C GLY A 102 -7.17 4.66 9.74
N ASN A 103 -6.64 3.44 9.66
CA ASN A 103 -6.13 2.71 10.81
C ASN A 103 -4.82 1.97 10.47
N LEU A 104 -4.07 1.63 11.51
CA LEU A 104 -2.92 0.73 11.47
C LEU A 104 -3.00 -0.21 12.66
N ILE A 105 -3.06 -1.51 12.38
CA ILE A 105 -3.06 -2.55 13.40
C ILE A 105 -1.63 -3.07 13.58
N THR A 106 -1.16 -3.08 14.82
CA THR A 106 0.17 -3.52 15.25
C THR A 106 0.06 -4.44 16.45
N GLU A 107 1.16 -5.06 16.90
CA GLU A 107 1.17 -5.82 18.15
C GLU A 107 0.85 -4.97 19.39
N ASP A 108 1.11 -3.66 19.34
CA ASP A 108 0.93 -2.74 20.46
C ASP A 108 -0.50 -2.17 20.50
N GLY A 109 -1.37 -2.53 19.54
CA GLY A 109 -2.73 -2.04 19.42
C GLY A 109 -3.02 -1.42 18.05
N ILE A 110 -4.05 -0.59 18.01
CA ILE A 110 -4.58 -0.01 16.78
C ILE A 110 -4.49 1.50 16.83
N PHE A 111 -3.80 2.08 15.85
CA PHE A 111 -3.75 3.52 15.62
C PHE A 111 -4.89 3.92 14.68
N PHE A 112 -5.62 4.98 15.02
CA PHE A 112 -6.71 5.56 14.22
C PHE A 112 -6.43 7.02 13.91
N ILE A 113 -6.55 7.43 12.65
CA ILE A 113 -6.55 8.86 12.28
C ILE A 113 -7.95 9.42 12.50
N SER A 114 -8.11 10.19 13.57
CA SER A 114 -9.40 10.64 14.12
C SER A 114 -9.66 12.12 13.84
N ASP A 115 -10.81 12.39 13.22
CA ASP A 115 -11.39 13.71 12.98
C ASP A 115 -10.45 14.72 12.29
N GLN A 116 -9.41 14.25 11.59
CA GLN A 116 -8.32 15.07 11.03
C GLN A 116 -7.62 15.95 12.08
N LYS A 117 -7.61 15.53 13.35
CA LYS A 117 -7.04 16.28 14.47
C LYS A 117 -5.96 15.53 15.23
N GLN A 118 -6.11 14.22 15.34
CA GLN A 118 -5.25 13.40 16.19
C GLN A 118 -5.15 11.97 15.68
N ILE A 119 -4.10 11.29 16.11
CA ILE A 119 -3.99 9.84 16.08
C ILE A 119 -4.42 9.31 17.45
N VAL A 120 -5.30 8.32 17.48
CA VAL A 120 -5.74 7.64 18.70
C VAL A 120 -5.16 6.24 18.71
N LEU A 121 -4.44 5.88 19.77
CA LEU A 121 -3.98 4.51 20.00
C LEU A 121 -4.96 3.82 20.96
N SER A 122 -5.55 2.72 20.51
CA SER A 122 -6.43 1.85 21.30
C SER A 122 -5.80 0.46 21.48
N ASP A 123 -6.14 -0.23 22.56
CA ASP A 123 -5.94 -1.68 22.64
C ASP A 123 -6.98 -2.42 21.75
N PHE A 124 -6.89 -3.75 21.74
CA PHE A 124 -7.77 -4.60 20.94
C PHE A 124 -9.17 -4.73 21.53
N GLU A 125 -9.36 -4.35 22.79
CA GLU A 125 -10.62 -4.34 23.53
C GLU A 125 -11.39 -3.02 23.39
N GLY A 126 -10.83 -2.03 22.68
CA GLY A 126 -11.47 -0.76 22.39
C GLY A 126 -11.19 0.34 23.41
N LYS A 127 -10.26 0.14 24.34
CA LYS A 127 -9.87 1.14 25.33
C LYS A 127 -8.78 2.04 24.75
N VAL A 128 -8.99 3.35 24.87
CA VAL A 128 -8.01 4.32 24.39
C VAL A 128 -6.84 4.41 25.36
N MET A 129 -5.63 4.16 24.84
CA MET A 129 -4.38 4.23 25.59
C MET A 129 -3.75 5.61 25.49
N GLU A 130 -3.68 6.18 24.29
CA GLU A 130 -3.05 7.49 24.08
C GLU A 130 -3.65 8.24 22.88
N ARG A 131 -3.44 9.56 22.86
CA ARG A 131 -3.81 10.45 21.75
C ARG A 131 -2.63 11.35 21.40
N PHE A 132 -2.36 11.49 20.11
CA PHE A 132 -1.26 12.28 19.57
C PHE A 132 -1.84 13.33 18.62
N PRO A 133 -1.60 14.64 18.81
CA PRO A 133 -2.08 15.65 17.87
C PRO A 133 -1.44 15.44 16.50
N LEU A 134 -2.23 15.63 15.43
CA LEU A 134 -1.68 15.66 14.07
C LEU A 134 -0.86 16.93 13.86
N PRO A 135 0.16 16.90 12.98
CA PRO A 135 0.93 18.08 12.62
C PRO A 135 0.06 19.20 12.07
N GLU A 136 0.41 20.44 12.42
CA GLU A 136 -0.19 21.62 11.79
C GLU A 136 0.36 21.78 10.36
N VAL A 137 -0.51 22.18 9.44
CA VAL A 137 -0.19 22.35 8.03
C VAL A 137 -0.48 23.80 7.64
N PRO A 138 0.39 24.47 6.86
CA PRO A 138 0.22 25.87 6.50
C PRO A 138 -1.03 26.10 5.64
N GLU A 139 -1.62 27.30 5.72
CA GLU A 139 -2.87 27.66 5.03
C GLU A 139 -2.80 27.49 3.50
N GLU A 140 -1.61 27.67 2.91
CA GLU A 140 -1.33 27.48 1.48
C GLU A 140 -1.56 26.03 0.99
N ARG A 141 -1.65 25.06 1.91
CA ARG A 141 -2.11 23.70 1.59
C ARG A 141 -3.61 23.58 1.36
N LEU A 142 -4.38 24.61 1.68
CA LEU A 142 -5.83 24.74 1.55
C LEU A 142 -6.65 23.77 2.41
N ALA A 143 -6.21 22.52 2.54
CA ALA A 143 -6.82 21.50 3.39
C ALA A 143 -5.79 20.46 3.83
N VAL A 144 -5.95 20.02 5.09
CA VAL A 144 -5.27 18.84 5.66
C VAL A 144 -6.04 17.60 5.28
N ASN A 145 -5.33 16.54 4.90
CA ASN A 145 -5.96 15.25 4.62
C ASN A 145 -4.96 14.11 4.91
N PHE A 146 -4.76 13.86 6.20
CA PHE A 146 -4.09 12.66 6.67
C PHE A 146 -5.01 11.47 6.42
N SER A 147 -4.57 10.51 5.61
CA SER A 147 -5.40 9.37 5.25
C SER A 147 -4.56 8.17 4.84
N VAL A 148 -5.06 6.98 5.14
CA VAL A 148 -4.47 5.72 4.62
C VAL A 148 -5.07 5.28 3.29
N VAL A 149 -6.06 6.02 2.79
CA VAL A 149 -6.76 5.70 1.54
C VAL A 149 -5.81 5.87 0.34
N ASN A 150 -6.12 5.15 -0.74
CA ASN A 150 -5.32 5.11 -1.97
C ASN A 150 -3.87 4.63 -1.75
N GLY A 151 -3.67 3.80 -0.71
CA GLY A 151 -2.41 3.13 -0.40
C GLY A 151 -1.35 4.05 0.20
N ASN A 152 -1.79 5.00 1.03
CA ASN A 152 -0.95 5.86 1.86
C ASN A 152 -0.79 5.25 3.26
N LYS A 153 -0.25 4.02 3.31
CA LYS A 153 -0.27 3.21 4.53
C LYS A 153 0.47 3.92 5.67
N MET A 154 -0.15 3.93 6.85
CA MET A 154 0.58 4.22 8.08
C MET A 154 1.59 3.10 8.36
N SER A 155 2.69 3.42 9.02
CA SER A 155 3.70 2.44 9.44
C SER A 155 4.21 2.77 10.83
N TYR A 156 4.57 1.77 11.62
CA TYR A 156 5.01 1.97 13.01
C TYR A 156 6.29 1.19 13.29
N ASP A 157 7.37 1.91 13.55
CA ASP A 157 8.65 1.37 14.03
C ASP A 157 8.59 1.30 15.57
N LYS A 158 8.34 0.09 16.09
CA LYS A 158 8.20 -0.18 17.53
C LYS A 158 9.47 0.14 18.31
N GLU A 159 10.65 -0.16 17.75
CA GLU A 159 11.93 0.05 18.43
C GLU A 159 12.24 1.54 18.60
N LYS A 160 11.85 2.36 17.62
CA LYS A 160 12.00 3.82 17.68
C LYS A 160 10.76 4.54 18.24
N LYS A 161 9.68 3.81 18.51
CA LYS A 161 8.34 4.35 18.79
C LYS A 161 7.94 5.44 17.79
N GLN A 162 8.20 5.19 16.51
CA GLN A 162 7.99 6.17 15.45
C GLN A 162 6.83 5.76 14.55
N LEU A 163 5.85 6.65 14.38
CA LEU A 163 4.75 6.48 13.44
C LEU A 163 5.03 7.27 12.15
N VAL A 164 4.79 6.68 10.99
CA VAL A 164 4.88 7.34 9.70
C VAL A 164 3.49 7.41 9.08
N LEU A 165 3.11 8.60 8.60
CA LEU A 165 1.82 8.83 7.94
C LEU A 165 1.94 9.92 6.86
N ALA A 166 1.08 9.83 5.85
CA ALA A 166 1.02 10.80 4.76
C ALA A 166 -0.15 11.78 4.94
N ASP A 167 0.11 13.04 4.62
CA ASP A 167 -0.87 14.07 4.30
C ASP A 167 -0.95 14.14 2.76
N VAL A 168 -2.12 13.88 2.19
CA VAL A 168 -2.31 13.71 0.74
C VAL A 168 -3.26 14.79 0.26
N PRO A 169 -2.97 15.53 -0.82
CA PRO A 169 -3.91 16.55 -1.26
C PRO A 169 -5.21 15.87 -1.70
N PHE A 170 -6.36 16.32 -1.16
CA PHE A 170 -7.67 15.83 -1.62
C PHE A 170 -7.85 16.08 -3.12
N VAL A 171 -7.38 17.23 -3.57
CA VAL A 171 -7.26 17.64 -4.97
C VAL A 171 -5.97 18.45 -5.09
N LEU A 172 -5.11 18.12 -6.06
CA LEU A 172 -3.89 18.89 -6.29
C LEU A 172 -4.22 20.25 -6.91
N LYS A 173 -3.66 21.31 -6.33
CA LYS A 173 -3.77 22.70 -6.79
C LYS A 173 -2.38 23.28 -7.05
N GLU A 174 -2.33 24.39 -7.80
CA GLU A 174 -1.08 25.07 -8.13
C GLU A 174 -0.19 25.40 -6.91
N PRO A 175 -0.71 25.96 -5.79
CA PRO A 175 0.12 26.25 -4.60
C PRO A 175 0.77 24.99 -4.01
N ASN A 176 0.16 23.82 -4.19
CA ASN A 176 0.69 22.57 -3.66
C ASN A 176 2.00 22.15 -4.33
N MET A 177 2.30 22.63 -5.54
CA MET A 177 3.54 22.28 -6.24
C MET A 177 4.81 22.77 -5.53
N GLN A 178 4.69 23.78 -4.66
CA GLN A 178 5.81 24.30 -3.85
C GLN A 178 5.88 23.68 -2.46
N TYR A 179 4.86 22.94 -2.03
CA TYR A 179 4.85 22.30 -0.72
C TYR A 179 5.65 20.99 -0.73
N GLU A 180 6.39 20.75 0.35
CA GLU A 180 7.31 19.60 0.45
C GLU A 180 6.94 18.60 1.55
N ASN A 181 6.17 19.03 2.56
CA ASN A 181 5.98 18.28 3.81
C ASN A 181 4.79 17.31 3.77
N TRP A 182 4.78 16.40 2.80
CA TRP A 182 3.64 15.51 2.55
C TRP A 182 3.66 14.23 3.38
N VAL A 183 4.81 13.79 3.88
CA VAL A 183 4.95 12.60 4.73
C VAL A 183 5.55 13.05 6.06
N TRP A 184 5.04 12.50 7.16
CA TRP A 184 5.41 12.89 8.51
C TRP A 184 5.90 11.68 9.28
N MET A 185 7.00 11.85 10.02
CA MET A 185 7.60 10.90 10.94
C MET A 185 7.37 11.43 12.36
N TYR A 186 6.58 10.72 13.15
CA TYR A 186 6.14 11.12 14.47
C TYR A 186 6.85 10.28 15.53
N ASP A 187 7.72 10.90 16.30
CA ASP A 187 8.30 10.32 17.51
C ASP A 187 7.25 10.38 18.63
N LEU A 188 6.70 9.23 19.01
CA LEU A 188 5.64 9.15 20.02
C LEU A 188 6.16 9.39 21.44
N GLU A 189 7.46 9.22 21.68
CA GLU A 189 8.07 9.43 23.00
C GLU A 189 8.34 10.92 23.26
N ASN A 190 8.93 11.60 22.28
CA ASN A 190 9.23 13.04 22.35
C ASN A 190 8.08 13.93 21.85
N LYS A 191 7.03 13.33 21.27
CA LYS A 191 5.85 14.01 20.70
C LYS A 191 6.23 15.04 19.64
N LEU A 192 7.23 14.68 18.83
CA LEU A 192 7.78 15.52 17.78
C LEU A 192 7.43 14.91 16.41
N ALA A 193 6.91 15.74 15.51
CA ALA A 193 6.65 15.35 14.13
C ALA A 193 7.62 16.08 13.20
N GLU A 194 8.37 15.31 12.41
CA GLU A 194 9.28 15.83 11.40
C GLU A 194 8.80 15.43 10.01
N PRO A 195 8.76 16.37 9.05
CA PRO A 195 8.38 16.04 7.69
C PRO A 195 9.51 15.36 6.93
N LEU A 196 9.14 14.48 6.00
CA LEU A 196 10.01 13.98 4.95
C LEU A 196 9.78 14.81 3.68
N PRO A 197 10.69 15.74 3.34
CA PRO A 197 10.45 16.69 2.26
C PRO A 197 10.61 16.05 0.87
N PHE A 198 9.62 16.27 0.00
CA PHE A 198 9.75 16.02 -1.45
C PHE A 198 8.79 16.89 -2.27
N LYS A 199 9.13 17.15 -3.53
CA LYS A 199 8.27 17.89 -4.47
C LYS A 199 7.53 16.96 -5.41
N TYR A 200 6.37 17.42 -5.84
CA TYR A 200 5.69 16.84 -7.00
C TYR A 200 6.50 17.04 -8.29
N PRO A 201 6.52 16.06 -9.20
CA PRO A 201 7.12 16.23 -10.53
C PRO A 201 6.42 17.32 -11.34
N GLU A 202 7.17 18.09 -12.14
CA GLU A 202 6.63 19.24 -12.89
C GLU A 202 5.45 18.90 -13.82
N ILE A 203 5.38 17.66 -14.34
CA ILE A 203 4.28 17.19 -15.21
C ILE A 203 2.90 17.31 -14.53
N TYR A 204 2.85 17.30 -13.20
CA TYR A 204 1.61 17.44 -12.44
C TYR A 204 0.94 18.80 -12.58
N GLY A 205 1.64 19.81 -13.10
CA GLY A 205 1.02 21.07 -13.50
C GLY A 205 -0.12 20.92 -14.51
N GLN A 206 -0.16 19.81 -15.25
CA GLN A 206 -1.21 19.50 -16.22
C GLN A 206 -2.43 18.78 -15.60
N HIS A 207 -2.30 18.35 -14.34
CA HIS A 207 -3.27 17.48 -13.65
C HIS A 207 -3.84 18.11 -12.38
N PHE A 208 -3.77 19.45 -12.24
CA PHE A 208 -4.51 20.16 -11.20
C PHE A 208 -6.01 19.86 -11.29
N ASP A 209 -6.71 19.90 -10.17
CA ASP A 209 -8.16 19.64 -10.11
C ASP A 209 -8.59 18.20 -10.42
N ASP A 210 -7.65 17.29 -10.64
CA ASP A 210 -7.94 15.88 -10.88
C ASP A 210 -7.81 15.06 -9.58
N GLN A 211 -8.91 14.44 -9.15
CA GLN A 211 -8.98 13.65 -7.92
C GLN A 211 -8.26 12.30 -8.02
N GLU A 212 -7.93 11.84 -9.23
CA GLU A 212 -7.33 10.52 -9.45
C GLU A 212 -5.88 10.61 -9.92
N LEU A 213 -5.55 11.63 -10.72
CA LEU A 213 -4.21 11.83 -11.28
C LEU A 213 -3.36 12.81 -10.49
N GLY A 214 -3.96 13.68 -9.66
CA GLY A 214 -3.23 14.67 -8.85
C GLY A 214 -2.69 14.17 -7.50
N ILE A 215 -3.05 12.96 -7.09
CA ILE A 215 -2.65 12.39 -5.79
C ILE A 215 -1.30 11.67 -5.87
N PHE A 216 -0.80 11.21 -4.71
CA PHE A 216 0.28 10.22 -4.62
C PHE A 216 -0.12 9.11 -3.66
N SER A 217 0.64 8.01 -3.69
CA SER A 217 0.60 6.97 -2.67
C SER A 217 1.97 6.80 -2.03
N HIS A 218 2.01 6.60 -0.72
CA HIS A 218 3.23 6.38 0.06
C HIS A 218 3.22 5.03 0.78
N THR A 219 4.36 4.37 0.77
CA THR A 219 4.63 3.16 1.56
C THR A 219 6.02 3.25 2.17
N TYR A 220 6.15 2.77 3.40
CA TYR A 220 7.40 2.75 4.14
C TYR A 220 7.74 1.33 4.57
N ALA A 221 8.93 0.85 4.21
CA ALA A 221 9.49 -0.38 4.77
C ALA A 221 10.38 -0.03 5.97
N ILE A 222 9.91 -0.40 7.17
CA ILE A 222 10.55 -0.06 8.44
C ILE A 222 11.99 -0.62 8.52
N ASN A 223 12.16 -1.90 8.19
CA ASN A 223 13.44 -2.59 8.31
C ASN A 223 14.51 -2.02 7.39
N ASP A 224 14.12 -1.63 6.18
CA ASP A 224 15.04 -1.09 5.17
C ASP A 224 15.16 0.44 5.24
N GLN A 225 14.26 1.11 5.98
CA GLN A 225 14.13 2.56 6.06
C GLN A 225 13.97 3.21 4.67
N ILE A 226 13.16 2.57 3.83
CA ILE A 226 12.89 3.00 2.45
C ILE A 226 11.49 3.57 2.37
N HIS A 227 11.37 4.83 1.94
CA HIS A 227 10.10 5.41 1.54
C HIS A 227 9.94 5.28 0.02
N ILE A 228 8.80 4.76 -0.40
CA ILE A 228 8.44 4.67 -1.82
C ILE A 228 7.21 5.51 -2.07
N LEU A 229 7.33 6.41 -3.05
CA LEU A 229 6.23 7.22 -3.56
C LEU A 229 5.92 6.81 -4.98
N SER A 230 4.63 6.58 -5.23
CA SER A 230 4.11 6.31 -6.55
C SER A 230 3.15 7.41 -6.96
N PHE A 231 3.42 7.93 -8.14
CA PHE A 231 2.74 9.03 -8.78
C PHE A 231 1.91 8.48 -9.95
N PRO A 232 0.58 8.71 -10.01
CA PRO A 232 -0.31 8.19 -11.04
C PRO A 232 0.14 8.32 -12.49
N VAL A 233 0.79 9.44 -12.84
CA VAL A 233 1.23 9.74 -14.22
C VAL A 233 2.74 9.56 -14.42
N SER A 234 3.42 8.86 -13.51
CA SER A 234 4.86 8.63 -13.56
C SER A 234 5.20 7.16 -13.79
N ASP A 235 5.93 6.90 -14.87
CA ASP A 235 6.59 5.62 -15.16
C ASP A 235 7.69 5.23 -14.16
N SER A 236 7.96 6.06 -13.17
CA SER A 236 8.98 5.84 -12.14
C SER A 236 8.43 6.04 -10.73
N LEU A 237 9.01 5.32 -9.78
CA LEU A 237 8.85 5.49 -8.35
C LEU A 237 9.89 6.48 -7.83
N LEU A 238 9.50 7.37 -6.93
CA LEU A 238 10.44 8.14 -6.13
C LEU A 238 10.79 7.32 -4.89
N VAL A 239 12.07 7.07 -4.70
CA VAL A 239 12.62 6.31 -3.56
C VAL A 239 13.42 7.28 -2.71
N ILE A 240 13.10 7.34 -1.43
CA ILE A 240 13.80 8.19 -0.46
C ILE A 240 14.38 7.28 0.64
N GLU A 241 15.69 7.39 0.81
CA GLU A 241 16.53 6.64 1.75
C GLU A 241 17.39 7.65 2.53
N ASN A 242 18.03 7.24 3.62
CA ASN A 242 18.87 8.12 4.45
C ASN A 242 19.96 8.89 3.67
N ASN A 243 20.42 8.34 2.53
CA ASN A 243 21.51 8.90 1.73
C ASN A 243 21.04 9.78 0.56
N GLY A 244 19.74 10.04 0.44
CA GLY A 244 19.17 10.89 -0.61
C GLY A 244 17.94 10.27 -1.27
N ASN A 245 17.58 10.82 -2.42
CA ASN A 245 16.46 10.33 -3.21
C ASN A 245 16.91 9.92 -4.62
N ARG A 246 16.16 8.98 -5.21
CA ARG A 246 16.40 8.48 -6.56
C ARG A 246 15.09 8.09 -7.23
N TRP A 247 15.07 8.17 -8.55
CA TRP A 247 13.95 7.69 -9.36
C TRP A 247 14.25 6.29 -9.88
N VAL A 248 13.33 5.36 -9.65
CA VAL A 248 13.42 3.98 -10.12
C VAL A 248 12.36 3.75 -11.19
N LYS A 249 12.78 3.26 -12.35
CA LYS A 249 11.87 2.89 -13.43
C LYS A 249 10.94 1.77 -12.97
N SER A 250 9.64 2.00 -13.09
CA SER A 250 8.58 1.11 -12.62
C SER A 250 7.37 1.19 -13.55
N LYS A 251 7.63 1.13 -14.85
CA LYS A 251 6.61 1.30 -15.89
C LYS A 251 5.94 -0.02 -16.25
N SER A 252 4.67 0.04 -16.62
CA SER A 252 3.98 -1.10 -17.22
C SER A 252 4.61 -1.46 -18.57
N SER A 253 4.55 -2.74 -18.92
CA SER A 253 4.85 -3.24 -20.26
C SER A 253 3.75 -2.89 -21.27
N ASP A 254 2.54 -2.62 -20.80
CA ASP A 254 1.44 -2.09 -21.60
C ASP A 254 1.54 -0.58 -21.79
N LYS A 255 0.83 -0.08 -22.82
CA LYS A 255 0.72 1.35 -23.08
C LYS A 255 -0.20 2.00 -22.03
N MET A 256 0.31 3.03 -21.37
CA MET A 256 -0.45 3.87 -20.45
C MET A 256 -1.00 5.13 -21.16
N VAL A 257 -2.23 5.51 -20.83
CA VAL A 257 -2.91 6.71 -21.31
C VAL A 257 -3.33 7.55 -20.11
N PHE A 258 -2.80 8.75 -19.96
CA PHE A 258 -3.15 9.63 -18.84
C PHE A 258 -4.07 10.74 -19.30
N GLN A 259 -5.37 10.51 -19.17
CA GLN A 259 -6.38 11.51 -19.52
C GLN A 259 -7.00 12.11 -18.26
N LYS A 260 -6.96 13.43 -18.19
CA LYS A 260 -7.59 14.19 -17.11
C LYS A 260 -9.11 13.98 -17.13
N GLY A 261 -9.69 13.83 -15.94
CA GLY A 261 -11.14 13.87 -15.77
C GLY A 261 -11.72 15.26 -16.05
N THR A 262 -13.04 15.35 -16.03
CA THR A 262 -13.77 16.61 -16.14
C THR A 262 -14.60 16.85 -14.89
N THR A 263 -15.15 18.04 -14.75
CA THR A 263 -16.07 18.37 -13.66
C THR A 263 -17.39 18.88 -14.23
N GLU A 264 -18.50 18.42 -13.70
CA GLU A 264 -19.85 18.81 -14.10
C GLU A 264 -20.62 19.37 -12.89
N GLN A 265 -21.31 20.48 -13.07
CA GLN A 265 -22.22 21.00 -12.04
C GLN A 265 -23.51 20.17 -12.03
N ARG A 266 -23.83 19.53 -10.89
CA ARG A 266 -25.07 18.79 -10.67
C ARG A 266 -25.82 19.37 -9.48
N GLY A 267 -26.75 20.29 -9.79
CA GLY A 267 -27.45 21.07 -8.76
C GLY A 267 -26.48 21.99 -8.03
N GLU A 268 -26.37 21.85 -6.72
CA GLU A 268 -25.46 22.64 -5.88
C GLU A 268 -24.04 22.04 -5.79
N TYR A 269 -23.83 20.83 -6.31
CA TYR A 269 -22.56 20.10 -6.21
C TYR A 269 -21.76 20.17 -7.52
N LEU A 270 -20.44 20.34 -7.39
CA LEU A 270 -19.50 20.08 -8.47
C LEU A 270 -19.09 18.60 -8.38
N VAL A 271 -19.36 17.83 -9.43
CA VAL A 271 -19.07 16.40 -9.49
C VAL A 271 -17.87 16.18 -10.41
N PHE A 272 -16.85 15.49 -9.91
CA PHE A 272 -15.74 15.02 -10.72
C PHE A 272 -16.17 13.77 -11.51
N LEU A 273 -15.89 13.79 -12.81
CA LEU A 273 -16.12 12.70 -13.75
C LEU A 273 -14.76 12.18 -14.22
N PRO A 274 -14.30 11.02 -13.73
CA PRO A 274 -13.04 10.44 -14.19
C PRO A 274 -13.13 10.08 -15.68
N SER A 275 -12.01 10.17 -16.41
CA SER A 275 -11.96 9.59 -17.75
C SER A 275 -11.90 8.07 -17.64
N MET A 276 -12.79 7.37 -18.36
CA MET A 276 -12.79 5.91 -18.41
C MET A 276 -11.57 5.36 -19.16
N GLU A 277 -11.01 6.14 -20.08
CA GLU A 277 -9.81 5.76 -20.85
C GLU A 277 -8.51 5.97 -20.06
N THR A 278 -8.58 6.55 -18.85
CA THR A 278 -7.37 6.91 -18.10
C THR A 278 -6.77 5.73 -17.36
N SER A 279 -5.55 5.37 -17.76
CA SER A 279 -4.62 4.56 -17.00
C SER A 279 -4.04 5.35 -15.83
N ARG A 280 -3.55 4.64 -14.82
CA ARG A 280 -2.87 5.23 -13.66
C ARG A 280 -2.04 4.19 -12.94
N TYR A 281 -0.84 4.60 -12.54
CA TYR A 281 -0.15 3.91 -11.46
C TYR A 281 -0.84 4.26 -10.14
N LYS A 282 -0.84 3.34 -9.18
CA LYS A 282 -1.43 3.59 -7.86
C LYS A 282 -0.40 3.24 -6.80
N TRP A 283 -0.78 2.49 -5.79
CA TRP A 283 0.06 2.19 -4.63
C TRP A 283 1.11 1.13 -4.88
N VAL A 284 2.07 1.09 -3.97
CA VAL A 284 3.09 0.04 -3.88
C VAL A 284 2.81 -0.76 -2.62
N LEU A 285 2.86 -2.08 -2.71
CA LEU A 285 2.76 -2.98 -1.57
C LEU A 285 4.15 -3.55 -1.30
N HIS A 286 4.55 -3.57 -0.04
CA HIS A 286 5.77 -4.24 0.40
C HIS A 286 5.42 -5.59 1.00
N ASP A 287 6.12 -6.64 0.53
CA ASP A 287 6.03 -7.98 1.07
C ASP A 287 7.20 -8.24 2.04
N PRO A 288 6.97 -8.17 3.36
CA PRO A 288 8.05 -8.27 4.34
C PRO A 288 8.60 -9.69 4.51
N TYR A 289 7.98 -10.71 3.90
CA TYR A 289 8.44 -12.10 4.03
C TYR A 289 9.32 -12.56 2.86
N ARG A 290 9.21 -11.88 1.73
CA ARG A 290 9.92 -12.22 0.48
C ARG A 290 10.75 -11.07 -0.06
N ASP A 291 10.74 -9.92 0.61
CA ASP A 291 11.41 -8.68 0.22
C ASP A 291 11.08 -8.26 -1.23
N LEU A 292 9.79 -8.26 -1.55
CA LEU A 292 9.26 -7.88 -2.86
C LEU A 292 8.44 -6.60 -2.79
N TRP A 293 8.46 -5.85 -3.88
CA TRP A 293 7.65 -4.65 -4.05
C TRP A 293 6.69 -4.81 -5.23
N LEU A 294 5.39 -4.62 -4.96
CA LEU A 294 4.33 -4.78 -5.95
C LEU A 294 3.65 -3.44 -6.19
N ARG A 295 3.92 -2.81 -7.34
CA ARG A 295 3.25 -1.57 -7.76
C ARG A 295 1.96 -1.92 -8.50
N TYR A 296 0.82 -1.54 -7.92
CA TYR A 296 -0.47 -1.67 -8.57
C TYR A 296 -0.63 -0.65 -9.70
N THR A 297 -1.11 -1.12 -10.84
CA THR A 297 -1.44 -0.32 -12.02
C THR A 297 -2.87 -0.63 -12.47
N ASN A 298 -3.66 0.42 -12.71
CA ASN A 298 -4.87 0.31 -13.52
C ASN A 298 -4.50 0.80 -14.92
N ILE A 299 -4.57 -0.11 -15.89
CA ILE A 299 -4.13 0.14 -17.26
C ILE A 299 -5.33 0.62 -18.07
N GLU A 300 -6.46 -0.04 -17.94
CA GLU A 300 -7.61 0.22 -18.79
C GLU A 300 -8.92 -0.14 -18.10
N THR A 301 -9.93 0.72 -18.25
CA THR A 301 -11.32 0.45 -17.88
C THR A 301 -12.23 0.83 -19.05
N GLN A 302 -12.50 -0.10 -19.95
CA GLN A 302 -13.41 0.14 -21.07
C GLN A 302 -14.82 -0.34 -20.76
N GLU A 303 -15.83 0.39 -21.19
CA GLU A 303 -17.19 -0.14 -21.30
C GLU A 303 -17.28 -1.02 -22.55
N GLY A 304 -17.46 -2.32 -22.36
CA GLY A 304 -17.78 -3.28 -23.40
C GLY A 304 -19.28 -3.32 -23.71
N GLY A 305 -19.67 -4.14 -24.68
CA GLY A 305 -21.09 -4.33 -25.02
C GLY A 305 -21.92 -4.87 -23.85
N GLU A 306 -23.19 -4.48 -23.79
CA GLU A 306 -24.17 -4.87 -22.75
C GLU A 306 -23.88 -4.30 -21.34
N GLY A 307 -23.12 -3.21 -21.22
CA GLY A 307 -22.79 -2.58 -19.93
C GLY A 307 -21.77 -3.36 -19.09
N LYS A 308 -21.03 -4.28 -19.73
CA LYS A 308 -19.93 -5.03 -19.11
C LYS A 308 -18.65 -4.24 -19.24
N TYR A 309 -17.89 -4.07 -18.17
CA TYR A 309 -16.60 -3.39 -18.25
C TYR A 309 -15.47 -4.39 -18.52
N VAL A 310 -14.53 -4.02 -19.39
CA VAL A 310 -13.23 -4.66 -19.52
C VAL A 310 -12.27 -3.90 -18.62
N ASN A 311 -11.78 -4.57 -17.58
CA ASN A 311 -10.76 -4.02 -16.69
C ASN A 311 -9.44 -4.75 -16.88
N LYS A 312 -8.39 -3.98 -17.15
CA LYS A 312 -7.02 -4.50 -17.18
C LYS A 312 -6.18 -3.80 -16.13
N SER A 313 -5.64 -4.60 -15.24
CA SER A 313 -4.80 -4.16 -14.13
C SER A 313 -3.57 -5.05 -14.03
N SER A 314 -2.55 -4.57 -13.33
CA SER A 314 -1.35 -5.35 -13.08
C SER A 314 -0.68 -5.01 -11.75
N PHE A 315 0.14 -5.95 -11.29
CA PHE A 315 1.20 -5.68 -10.32
C PHE A 315 2.54 -5.72 -11.04
N ILE A 316 3.30 -4.61 -11.00
CA ILE A 316 4.69 -4.55 -11.44
C ILE A 316 5.57 -4.92 -10.26
N ILE A 317 6.48 -5.84 -10.47
CA ILE A 317 7.16 -6.58 -9.41
C ILE A 317 8.63 -6.17 -9.40
N HIS A 318 9.14 -5.88 -8.21
CA HIS A 318 10.55 -5.56 -8.01
C HIS A 318 11.12 -6.41 -6.89
N ASN A 319 12.40 -6.73 -6.99
CA ASN A 319 13.15 -7.29 -5.87
C ASN A 319 13.45 -6.21 -4.82
N LYS A 320 14.07 -6.61 -3.73
CA LYS A 320 14.51 -5.72 -2.64
C LYS A 320 15.37 -4.52 -3.09
N ASP A 321 16.15 -4.69 -4.16
CA ASP A 321 17.02 -3.64 -4.70
C ASP A 321 16.27 -2.72 -5.68
N LEU A 322 14.96 -2.94 -5.83
CA LEU A 322 14.05 -2.28 -6.76
C LEU A 322 14.40 -2.53 -8.24
N GLU A 323 15.09 -3.64 -8.54
CA GLU A 323 15.22 -4.13 -9.91
C GLU A 323 13.88 -4.75 -10.34
N MET A 324 13.37 -4.34 -11.50
CA MET A 324 12.11 -4.81 -12.04
C MET A 324 12.23 -6.27 -12.51
N LEU A 325 11.42 -7.13 -11.92
CA LEU A 325 11.41 -8.58 -12.16
C LEU A 325 10.39 -8.98 -13.22
N GLY A 326 9.21 -8.35 -13.22
CA GLY A 326 8.15 -8.68 -14.16
C GLY A 326 6.84 -7.93 -13.89
N GLU A 327 5.79 -8.33 -14.60
CA GLU A 327 4.47 -7.76 -14.46
C GLU A 327 3.39 -8.84 -14.57
N VAL A 328 2.48 -8.85 -13.58
CA VAL A 328 1.42 -9.86 -13.49
C VAL A 328 0.06 -9.18 -13.63
N PHE A 329 -0.69 -9.59 -14.65
CA PHE A 329 -1.95 -8.98 -15.05
C PHE A 329 -3.16 -9.66 -14.40
N PHE A 330 -4.20 -8.87 -14.12
CA PHE A 330 -5.46 -9.35 -13.57
C PHE A 330 -6.62 -8.39 -13.88
N ASP A 331 -7.84 -8.85 -13.57
CA ASP A 331 -9.06 -8.07 -13.67
C ASP A 331 -9.46 -7.58 -12.27
N ASN A 332 -9.33 -6.26 -12.04
CA ASN A 332 -9.59 -5.64 -10.76
C ASN A 332 -11.09 -5.58 -10.37
N GLN A 333 -12.00 -6.02 -11.25
CA GLN A 333 -13.42 -6.23 -10.92
C GLN A 333 -13.68 -7.63 -10.35
N LYS A 334 -12.72 -8.55 -10.50
CA LYS A 334 -12.80 -9.92 -9.98
C LYS A 334 -11.93 -10.10 -8.75
N ILE A 335 -10.76 -9.47 -8.73
CA ILE A 335 -9.78 -9.58 -7.66
C ILE A 335 -9.46 -8.17 -7.15
N ALA A 336 -9.54 -7.97 -5.85
CA ALA A 336 -9.20 -6.69 -5.23
C ALA A 336 -7.72 -6.34 -5.51
N PRO A 337 -7.39 -5.05 -5.73
CA PRO A 337 -6.00 -4.62 -5.93
C PRO A 337 -5.24 -4.35 -4.63
N PHE A 338 -5.87 -4.65 -3.49
CA PHE A 338 -5.28 -4.66 -2.15
C PHE A 338 -5.39 -6.06 -1.55
N GLY A 339 -4.52 -6.32 -0.59
CA GLY A 339 -4.44 -7.61 0.08
C GLY A 339 -3.51 -7.58 1.28
N PHE A 340 -3.24 -8.75 1.83
CA PHE A 340 -2.35 -8.91 2.96
C PHE A 340 -1.33 -10.01 2.71
N PHE A 341 -0.16 -9.85 3.33
CA PHE A 341 0.92 -10.82 3.25
C PHE A 341 0.94 -11.67 4.51
N THR A 342 1.16 -12.97 4.36
CA THR A 342 1.57 -13.88 5.43
C THR A 342 2.86 -14.58 5.02
N THR A 343 3.44 -15.37 5.92
CA THR A 343 4.57 -16.25 5.59
C THR A 343 4.27 -17.21 4.44
N GLU A 344 3.00 -17.54 4.19
CA GLU A 344 2.58 -18.52 3.19
C GLU A 344 2.29 -17.92 1.80
N GLY A 345 2.09 -16.59 1.70
CA GLY A 345 1.74 -15.98 0.43
C GLY A 345 1.16 -14.57 0.52
N PHE A 346 0.68 -14.08 -0.62
CA PHE A 346 -0.07 -12.83 -0.75
C PHE A 346 -1.54 -13.15 -1.00
N TYR A 347 -2.44 -12.63 -0.18
CA TYR A 347 -3.87 -12.93 -0.23
C TYR A 347 -4.64 -11.74 -0.78
N LEU A 348 -5.47 -12.00 -1.79
CA LEU A 348 -6.28 -10.99 -2.47
C LEU A 348 -7.76 -11.38 -2.40
N LYS A 349 -8.61 -10.43 -2.02
CA LYS A 349 -10.05 -10.66 -1.92
C LYS A 349 -10.68 -10.88 -3.31
N LEU A 350 -11.55 -11.87 -3.45
CA LEU A 350 -12.44 -12.01 -4.61
C LEU A 350 -13.64 -11.07 -4.45
N LEU A 351 -13.96 -10.32 -5.52
CA LEU A 351 -15.00 -9.28 -5.51
C LEU A 351 -16.39 -9.78 -5.94
N GLY A 352 -16.49 -11.05 -6.36
CA GLY A 352 -17.76 -11.73 -6.61
C GLY A 352 -18.03 -12.74 -5.51
N PRO A 353 -18.83 -12.42 -4.48
CA PRO A 353 -19.08 -13.34 -3.38
C PRO A 353 -19.79 -14.60 -3.89
N SER A 354 -19.26 -15.76 -3.51
CA SER A 354 -19.91 -17.06 -3.77
C SER A 354 -20.92 -17.44 -2.69
N SER A 355 -20.89 -16.76 -1.55
CA SER A 355 -21.70 -17.03 -0.35
C SER A 355 -22.01 -15.75 0.42
N ASP A 356 -23.12 -15.78 1.16
CA ASP A 356 -23.48 -14.74 2.12
C ASP A 356 -22.80 -14.96 3.48
N ASP A 357 -22.28 -16.16 3.77
CA ASP A 357 -21.74 -16.55 5.08
C ASP A 357 -20.23 -16.35 5.20
N TYR A 358 -19.51 -16.24 4.08
CA TYR A 358 -18.06 -16.10 4.07
C TYR A 358 -17.59 -15.24 2.90
N GLU A 359 -16.35 -14.76 2.97
CA GLU A 359 -15.66 -14.15 1.84
C GLU A 359 -14.35 -14.88 1.52
N GLU A 360 -13.97 -14.80 0.24
CA GLU A 360 -12.89 -15.58 -0.34
C GLU A 360 -11.65 -14.71 -0.59
N TYR A 361 -10.50 -15.20 -0.16
CA TYR A 361 -9.20 -14.58 -0.34
C TYR A 361 -8.26 -15.57 -1.02
N VAL A 362 -7.96 -15.32 -2.30
CA VAL A 362 -7.08 -16.21 -3.06
C VAL A 362 -5.63 -16.00 -2.65
N ARG A 363 -4.92 -17.11 -2.37
CA ARG A 363 -3.49 -17.11 -2.05
C ARG A 363 -2.68 -17.18 -3.33
N VAL A 364 -1.85 -16.18 -3.53
CA VAL A 364 -0.86 -16.09 -4.61
C VAL A 364 0.52 -16.39 -4.04
N ARG A 365 1.23 -17.34 -4.67
CA ARG A 365 2.63 -17.67 -4.35
C ARG A 365 3.57 -16.89 -5.25
N LEU A 366 4.24 -15.89 -4.66
CA LEU A 366 5.16 -15.00 -5.38
C LEU A 366 6.55 -15.60 -5.57
N ASP A 367 6.93 -16.59 -4.77
CA ASP A 367 8.16 -17.36 -4.89
C ASP A 367 8.15 -18.32 -6.09
N LEU A 368 6.97 -18.65 -6.62
CA LEU A 368 6.82 -19.42 -7.86
C LEU A 368 7.07 -18.57 -9.12
N TRP A 369 7.43 -17.29 -8.96
CA TRP A 369 7.62 -16.36 -10.08
C TRP A 369 9.00 -16.48 -10.76
N GLY A 370 9.81 -17.47 -10.34
CA GLY A 370 10.97 -17.94 -11.10
C GLY A 370 12.27 -17.16 -10.87
N PHE A 371 12.47 -16.61 -9.67
CA PHE A 371 13.68 -15.87 -9.30
C PHE A 371 14.64 -16.66 -8.41
#